data_AF-A0A1Y5TWL6-F1
#
_entry.id   AF-A0A1Y5TWL6-F1
#
_cell.length_a   1.000
_cell.length_b   1.000
_cell.length_c   1.000
_cell.angle_alpha   90.00
_cell.angle_beta   90.00
_cell.angle_gamma   90.00
#
_symmetry.space_group_name_H-M   'P 1'
#
loop_
_entity.id
_entity.type
_entity.pdbx_description
1 polymer ?
#
loop_
_entity_poly.entity_id
_entity_poly.type
_entity_poly.pdbx_seq_one_letter_code
_entity_poly.pdbx_strand_id
1 'polypeptide(L)' 'MNSWYTIRAQAQTQAVGVEVVIYDEIGAYGISAKGFLAELGALPDATPLTLRLNSPGGSVFDAVDYTTIEHRKK' A
#
# COMPACT_ATOMS: atom_id res chain seq x y z
N MET A 1 6.26 18.58 1.06
CA MET A 1 6.19 17.52 0.04
C MET A 1 4.84 16.84 0.18
N ASN A 2 4.05 16.78 -0.88
CA ASN A 2 2.77 16.08 -0.88
C ASN A 2 3.02 14.62 -1.26
N SER A 3 2.35 13.70 -0.56
CA SER A 3 2.40 12.27 -0.84
C SER A 3 0.98 11.73 -0.81
N TRP A 4 0.66 10.80 -1.72
CA TRP A 4 -0.64 10.10 -1.75
C TRP A 4 -0.70 8.89 -0.79
N TYR A 5 0.38 8.66 -0.03
CA TYR A 5 0.40 7.68 1.04
C TYR A 5 1.20 8.19 2.23
N THR A 6 0.98 7.53 3.37
CA THR A 6 1.70 7.77 4.61
C THR A 6 1.88 6.44 5.32
N ILE A 7 3.11 6.16 5.75
CA ILE A 7 3.46 4.99 6.56
C ILE A 7 3.79 5.51 7.97
N ARG A 8 3.16 4.94 8.99
CA ARG A 8 3.36 5.30 10.39
C ARG A 8 3.53 4.04 11.23
N ALA A 9 4.50 4.04 12.14
CA ALA A 9 4.56 3.02 13.18
C ALA A 9 3.42 3.27 14.18
N GLN A 10 2.58 2.26 14.40
CA GLN A 10 1.56 2.24 15.45
C GLN A 10 2.09 1.38 16.59
N ALA A 11 2.49 2.00 17.69
CA ALA A 11 2.70 1.27 18.93
C ALA A 11 1.33 1.09 19.60
N GLN A 12 0.71 -0.08 19.42
CA GLN A 12 -0.41 -0.48 20.29
C GLN A 12 0.15 -1.20 21.51
N THR A 13 -0.57 -1.12 22.63
CA THR A 13 -0.19 -1.61 23.97
C THR A 13 0.23 -3.08 24.05
N GLN A 14 0.07 -3.85 22.98
CA GLN A 14 0.39 -5.28 22.89
C GLN A 14 1.21 -5.64 21.63
N ALA A 15 1.40 -4.71 20.67
CA ALA A 15 2.13 -4.99 19.43
C ALA A 15 2.61 -3.68 18.76
N VAL A 16 3.84 -3.70 18.24
CA VAL A 16 4.32 -2.70 17.29
C VAL A 16 3.76 -3.10 15.93
N GLY A 17 2.78 -2.35 15.44
CA GLY A 17 2.22 -2.49 14.11
C GLY A 17 2.64 -1.34 13.21
N VAL A 18 2.32 -1.46 11.93
CA VAL A 18 2.49 -0.38 10.95
C VAL A 18 1.13 -0.02 10.41
N GLU A 19 0.81 1.26 10.38
CA GLU A 19 -0.35 1.81 9.70
C GLU A 19 0.09 2.43 8.38
N VAL A 20 -0.53 1.95 7.31
CA VAL A 20 -0.33 2.48 5.97
C VAL A 20 -1.64 3.07 5.52
N VAL A 21 -1.56 4.33 5.09
CA VAL A 21 -2.74 5.05 4.67
C VAL A 21 -2.51 5.60 3.28
N ILE A 22 -3.41 5.25 2.37
CA ILE A 22 -3.40 5.66 0.96
C ILE A 22 -4.60 6.59 0.77
N TYR A 23 -4.31 7.85 0.50
CA TYR A 23 -5.27 8.91 0.23
C TYR A 23 -4.81 9.66 -0.99
N ASP A 24 -5.70 9.90 -1.96
CA ASP A 24 -5.41 10.53 -3.26
C ASP A 24 -4.90 9.54 -4.34
N GLU A 25 -4.68 10.05 -5.55
CA GLU A 25 -4.35 9.25 -6.73
C GLU A 25 -3.00 8.53 -6.61
N ILE A 26 -3.03 7.21 -6.77
CA ILE A 26 -1.82 6.37 -6.74
C ILE A 26 -0.98 6.69 -7.98
N GLY A 27 0.28 7.11 -7.78
CA GLY A 27 1.18 7.55 -8.85
C GLY A 27 1.34 9.07 -8.94
N ALA A 28 0.55 9.84 -8.18
CA ALA A 28 0.64 11.30 -8.15
C ALA A 28 1.90 11.80 -7.42
N TYR A 29 2.15 13.11 -7.51
CA TYR A 29 3.23 13.81 -6.80
C TYR A 29 4.65 13.27 -7.06
N GLY A 30 4.84 12.54 -8.17
CA GLY A 30 6.13 11.94 -8.54
C GLY A 30 6.49 10.68 -7.76
N ILE A 31 5.54 10.11 -7.00
CA ILE A 31 5.77 8.87 -6.27
C ILE A 31 5.05 7.72 -6.97
N SER A 32 5.80 6.72 -7.43
CA SER A 32 5.25 5.57 -8.16
C SER A 32 4.70 4.50 -7.21
N ALA A 33 3.71 3.75 -7.69
CA ALA A 33 3.16 2.59 -6.95
C ALA A 33 4.24 1.55 -6.62
N LYS A 34 5.23 1.37 -7.51
CA LYS A 34 6.36 0.45 -7.32
C LYS A 34 7.28 0.88 -6.18
N GLY A 35 7.55 2.18 -6.04
CA GLY A 35 8.34 2.71 -4.93
C GLY A 35 7.64 2.45 -3.58
N PHE A 36 6.34 2.69 -3.54
CA PHE A 36 5.52 2.36 -2.37
C PHE A 36 5.56 0.87 -2.01
N LEU A 37 5.43 -0.04 -2.99
CA LEU A 37 5.52 -1.48 -2.74
C LEU A 37 6.90 -1.90 -2.22
N ALA A 38 7.98 -1.26 -2.70
CA ALA A 38 9.32 -1.52 -2.20
C ALA A 38 9.49 -1.08 -0.74
N GLU A 39 8.92 0.07 -0.36
CA GLU A 39 8.91 0.52 1.05
C GLU A 39 8.05 -0.39 1.93
N LEU A 40 6.90 -0.83 1.43
CA LEU A 40 6.02 -1.77 2.15
C LEU A 40 6.69 -3.13 2.36
N GLY A 41 7.40 -3.63 1.34
CA GLY A 41 8.16 -4.88 1.39
C GLY A 41 9.45 -4.80 2.20
N ALA A 42 9.94 -3.61 2.54
CA ALA A 42 11.07 -3.42 3.45
C ALA A 42 10.67 -3.57 4.94
N LEU A 43 9.38 -3.67 5.24
CA LEU A 43 8.91 -3.87 6.61
C LEU A 43 9.22 -5.30 7.10
N PRO A 44 9.49 -5.51 8.39
CA PRO A 44 9.78 -6.83 8.93
C PRO A 44 8.60 -7.77 8.74
N ASP A 45 8.87 -8.97 8.21
CA ASP A 45 7.91 -10.07 8.13
C ASP A 45 7.26 -10.30 9.51
N ALA A 46 5.93 -10.46 9.51
CA ALA A 46 5.06 -10.62 10.70
C ALA A 46 4.74 -9.35 11.52
N THR A 47 5.07 -8.14 11.04
CA THR A 47 4.56 -6.91 11.66
C THR A 47 3.07 -6.74 11.33
N PRO A 48 2.16 -6.59 12.32
CA PRO A 48 0.76 -6.36 12.05
C PRO A 48 0.57 -5.06 11.26
N LEU A 49 0.06 -5.18 10.03
CA LEU A 49 -0.14 -4.09 9.08
C LEU A 49 -1.61 -3.68 9.04
N THR A 50 -1.91 -2.43 9.35
CA THR A 50 -3.23 -1.83 9.15
C THR A 50 -3.21 -0.98 7.88
N LEU A 51 -3.87 -1.45 6.83
CA LEU A 51 -3.99 -0.71 5.57
C LEU A 51 -5.34 0.02 5.52
N ARG A 52 -5.28 1.35 5.37
CA ARG A 52 -6.44 2.22 5.16
C ARG A 52 -6.38 2.78 3.75
N LEU A 53 -7.29 2.32 2.88
CA LEU A 53 -7.39 2.76 1.49
C LEU A 53 -8.63 3.64 1.30
N ASN A 54 -8.41 4.90 0.93
CA ASN A 54 -9.47 5.79 0.47
C ASN A 54 -8.87 6.67 -0.65
N SER A 55 -8.74 6.03 -1.81
CA SER A 55 -8.16 6.61 -3.01
C SER A 55 -9.16 6.53 -4.15
N PRO A 56 -9.24 7.53 -5.04
CA PRO A 56 -10.00 7.42 -6.29
C PRO A 56 -9.44 6.33 -7.23
N GLY A 57 -8.27 5.78 -6.92
CA GLY A 57 -7.55 4.82 -7.75
C GLY A 57 -6.26 5.44 -8.29
N GLY A 58 -5.61 4.73 -9.20
CA GLY A 58 -4.47 5.23 -9.96
C GLY A 58 -4.58 4.80 -11.42
N SER A 59 -3.54 5.09 -12.19
CA SER A 59 -3.42 4.61 -13.57
C SER A 59 -3.59 3.08 -13.63
N VAL A 60 -4.60 2.62 -14.39
CA VAL A 60 -4.82 1.19 -14.62
C VAL A 60 -3.63 0.54 -15.34
N PHE A 61 -2.82 1.32 -16.06
CA PHE A 61 -1.60 0.85 -16.72
C PHE A 61 -0.49 0.51 -15.73
N ASP A 62 -0.44 1.21 -14.59
CA ASP A 62 0.42 0.82 -13.45
C ASP A 62 -0.17 -0.38 -12.67
N ALA A 63 -1.47 -0.63 -12.82
CA ALA A 63 -2.18 -1.77 -12.23
C ALA A 63 -2.22 -3.03 -13.12
N VAL A 64 -1.62 -3.01 -14.32
CA VAL A 64 -1.67 -4.11 -15.31
C VAL A 64 -1.06 -5.42 -14.78
N ASP A 65 -0.28 -5.38 -13.69
CA ASP A 65 0.28 -6.60 -13.07
C ASP A 65 -0.75 -7.43 -12.24
N TYR A 66 -2.01 -7.01 -12.10
CA TYR A 66 -3.00 -7.73 -11.25
C TYR A 66 -4.15 -8.44 -11.96
N THR A 67 -4.17 -8.52 -13.30
CA THR A 67 -5.12 -9.40 -14.00
C THR A 67 -4.59 -10.83 -14.15
N THR A 68 -4.20 -11.48 -13.06
CA THR A 68 -4.24 -12.96 -12.98
C THR A 68 -5.11 -13.34 -11.80
N ILE A 69 -6.43 -13.17 -11.99
CA ILE A 69 -7.44 -13.89 -11.22
C ILE A 69 -7.66 -15.22 -11.96
N GLU A 70 -6.82 -16.21 -11.70
CA GLU A 70 -7.13 -17.61 -12.00
C GLU A 70 -8.00 -18.16 -10.86
N HIS A 71 -9.28 -17.80 -10.91
CA HIS A 71 -10.32 -18.45 -10.15
C HIS A 71 -10.77 -19.69 -10.93
N ARG A 72 -10.17 -20.86 -10.68
CA ARG A 72 -10.84 -22.13 -10.95
C ARG A 72 -10.83 -23.04 -9.73
N LYS A 73 -11.96 -22.94 -9.02
CA LYS A 73 -12.59 -23.97 -8.21
C LYS A 73 -12.54 -25.34 -8.92
N LYS A 74 -12.05 -26.39 -8.29
CA LYS A 74 -12.79 -27.36 -7.46
C LYS A 74 -11.84 -28.46 -7.01
#